data_AF-A0A1I7Z7V1-F1
#
_entry.id   AF-A0A1I7Z7V1-F1
#
_cell.length_a   1.000
_cell.length_b   1.000
_cell.length_c   1.000
_cell.angle_alpha   90.00
_cell.angle_beta   90.00
_cell.angle_gamma   90.00
#
_symmetry.space_group_name_H-M   'P 1'
#
loop_
_entity.id
_entity.type
_entity.pdbx_description
1 polymer ?
#
loop_
_entity_poly.entity_id
_entity_poly.type
_entity_poly.pdbx_seq_one_letter_code
_entity_poly.pdbx_strand_id
1 'polypeptide(L)'
;MVTKRFPETLKIAALTEINRMMQASGVKNQLKGLLASGKRVYDCIKTCMDRQTNNCIKSLGCGLDLPPDSALVQTAKRCAIQSGFNTPAVQQLCNCAASAGIRQLQGGICNRIVIT
;
A
#
# COMPACT_ATOMS: atom_id res chain seq x y z
N MET A 1 -0.83 13.80 25.87
CA MET A 1 0.32 14.10 24.98
C MET A 1 0.13 13.31 23.70
N VAL A 2 0.30 13.93 22.53
CA VAL A 2 0.21 13.23 21.24
C VAL A 2 1.55 12.58 20.92
N THR A 3 1.55 11.29 20.63
CA THR A 3 2.78 10.55 20.35
C THR A 3 3.36 10.95 19.00
N LYS A 4 4.66 11.31 18.97
CA LYS A 4 5.35 11.59 17.71
C LYS A 4 5.38 10.34 16.85
N ARG A 5 4.83 10.42 15.64
CA ARG A 5 4.78 9.30 14.70
C ARG A 5 5.95 9.35 13.72
N PHE A 6 6.51 8.19 13.42
CA PHE A 6 7.58 8.05 12.45
C PHE A 6 7.01 7.47 11.14
N PRO A 7 7.20 8.13 9.99
CA PRO A 7 6.63 7.66 8.72
C PRO A 7 7.16 6.28 8.30
N GLU A 8 8.38 5.93 8.72
CA GLU A 8 8.97 4.62 8.44
C GLU A 8 8.24 3.48 9.15
N THR A 9 7.66 3.68 10.33
CA THR A 9 6.92 2.61 11.02
C THR A 9 5.59 2.32 10.32
N LEU A 10 4.91 3.35 9.82
CA LEU A 10 3.72 3.20 9.00
C LEU A 10 4.02 2.46 7.70
N LYS A 11 5.13 2.80 7.05
CA LYS A 11 5.60 2.12 5.83
C LYS A 11 5.91 0.65 6.09
N ILE A 12 6.57 0.32 7.19
CA ILE A 12 6.83 -1.08 7.59
C ILE A 12 5.51 -1.82 7.82
N ALA A 13 4.56 -1.24 8.55
CA ALA A 13 3.26 -1.86 8.78
C ALA A 13 2.50 -2.11 7.46
N ALA A 14 2.54 -1.16 6.52
CA ALA A 14 1.94 -1.31 5.20
C ALA A 14 2.60 -2.45 4.40
N LEU A 15 3.94 -2.52 4.38
CA LEU A 15 4.67 -3.59 3.71
C LEU A 15 4.42 -4.95 4.35
N THR A 16 4.28 -5.02 5.67
CA THR A 16 3.91 -6.26 6.37
C THR A 16 2.54 -6.75 5.93
N GLU A 17 1.56 -5.86 5.81
CA GLU A 17 0.21 -6.22 5.36
C GLU A 17 0.19 -6.67 3.89
N ILE A 18 0.90 -5.95 3.01
CA ILE A 18 1.06 -6.37 1.60
C ILE A 18 1.73 -7.75 1.53
N ASN A 19 2.77 -7.98 2.33
CA ASN A 19 3.43 -9.29 2.42
C ASN A 19 2.49 -10.39 2.91
N ARG A 20 1.54 -10.08 3.80
CA ARG A 20 0.52 -11.03 4.26
C ARG A 20 -0.43 -11.41 3.12
N MET A 21 -0.94 -10.43 2.37
CA MET A 21 -1.82 -10.68 1.22
C MET A 21 -1.12 -11.51 0.12
N MET A 22 0.13 -11.16 -0.20
CA MET A 22 0.91 -11.93 -1.19
C MET A 22 1.26 -13.35 -0.74
N GLN A 23 1.43 -13.56 0.58
CA GLN A 23 1.61 -14.90 1.14
C GLN A 23 0.35 -15.74 1.00
N ALA A 24 -0.81 -15.18 1.35
CA ALA A 24 -2.10 -15.83 1.16
C ALA A 24 -2.35 -16.18 -0.33
N SER A 25 -1.80 -15.36 -1.23
CA SER A 25 -1.87 -15.52 -2.69
C SER A 25 -0.80 -16.49 -3.26
N GLY A 26 0.17 -16.95 -2.45
CA GLY A 26 1.25 -17.82 -2.94
C GLY A 26 2.23 -17.16 -3.94
N VAL A 27 2.24 -15.84 -4.05
CA VAL A 27 3.04 -15.08 -5.05
C VAL A 27 4.14 -14.20 -4.43
N LYS A 28 4.32 -14.25 -3.10
CA LYS A 28 5.26 -13.41 -2.34
C LYS A 28 6.65 -13.34 -2.98
N ASN A 29 7.24 -14.48 -3.34
CA ASN A 29 8.60 -14.53 -3.87
C ASN A 29 8.70 -13.97 -5.29
N GLN A 30 7.63 -14.08 -6.08
CA GLN A 30 7.59 -13.61 -7.47
C GLN A 30 7.40 -12.10 -7.54
N LEU A 31 6.60 -11.52 -6.62
CA LEU A 31 6.32 -10.09 -6.58
C LEU A 31 7.30 -9.26 -5.73
N LYS A 32 8.22 -9.91 -4.99
CA LYS A 32 9.20 -9.22 -4.12
C LYS A 32 10.03 -8.17 -4.89
N GLY A 33 10.46 -8.50 -6.11
CA GLY A 33 11.20 -7.57 -6.98
C GLY A 33 10.34 -6.40 -7.47
N LEU A 34 9.04 -6.62 -7.70
CA LEU A 34 8.10 -5.57 -8.10
C LEU A 34 7.82 -4.59 -6.94
N LEU A 35 7.69 -5.12 -5.72
CA LEU A 35 7.50 -4.29 -4.52
C LEU A 35 8.71 -3.40 -4.20
N ALA A 36 9.93 -3.84 -4.54
CA ALA A 36 11.11 -3.00 -4.40
C ALA A 36 10.99 -1.70 -5.24
N SER A 37 10.32 -1.76 -6.40
CA SER A 37 10.00 -0.60 -7.23
C SER A 37 8.90 0.30 -6.64
N GLY A 38 8.13 -0.21 -5.68
CA GLY A 38 7.05 0.51 -5.00
C GLY A 38 7.50 1.73 -4.19
N LYS A 39 8.81 1.86 -3.90
CA LYS A 39 9.37 3.04 -3.22
C LYS A 39 8.99 4.35 -3.90
N ARG A 40 9.09 4.43 -5.25
CA ARG A 40 8.75 5.66 -5.99
C ARG A 40 7.27 6.02 -5.86
N VAL A 41 6.39 5.03 -5.86
CA VAL A 41 4.95 5.23 -5.66
C VAL A 41 4.67 5.72 -4.25
N TYR A 42 5.31 5.12 -3.24
CA TYR A 42 5.23 5.57 -1.85
C TYR A 42 5.71 7.02 -1.70
N ASP A 43 6.87 7.37 -2.26
CA ASP A 43 7.41 8.73 -2.18
C ASP A 43 6.47 9.76 -2.83
N CYS A 44 5.81 9.38 -3.93
CA CYS A 44 4.79 10.21 -4.59
C CYS A 44 3.56 10.43 -3.69
N ILE A 45 2.99 9.36 -3.14
CA ILE A 45 1.83 9.43 -2.22
C ILE A 45 2.19 10.27 -0.99
N LYS A 46 3.36 10.01 -0.39
CA LYS A 46 3.86 10.77 0.75
C LYS A 46 3.96 12.25 0.45
N THR A 47 4.54 12.61 -0.70
CA THR A 47 4.64 14.02 -1.12
C THR A 47 3.27 14.66 -1.30
N CYS A 48 2.30 13.93 -1.87
CA CYS A 48 0.93 14.40 -2.03
C CYS A 48 0.28 14.68 -0.67
N MET A 49 0.36 13.73 0.26
CA MET A 49 -0.15 13.88 1.61
C MET A 49 0.53 15.04 2.33
N ASP A 50 1.87 15.08 2.33
CA ASP A 50 2.65 16.13 2.98
C ASP A 50 2.26 17.52 2.47
N ARG A 51 2.01 17.69 1.16
CA ARG A 51 1.53 18.97 0.60
C ARG A 51 0.18 19.39 1.17
N GLN A 52 -0.75 18.45 1.37
CA GLN A 52 -2.08 18.77 1.90
C GLN A 52 -2.09 18.91 3.43
N THR A 53 -1.31 18.11 4.14
CA THR A 53 -1.42 17.99 5.60
C THR A 53 -0.37 18.79 6.37
N ASN A 54 0.85 19.00 5.84
CA ASN A 54 1.90 19.71 6.60
C ASN A 54 1.54 21.16 6.88
N ASN A 55 0.86 21.84 5.95
CA ASN A 55 0.44 23.22 6.17
C ASN A 55 -0.58 23.31 7.31
N CYS A 56 -1.49 22.35 7.39
CA CYS A 56 -2.48 22.25 8.47
C CYS A 56 -1.80 21.98 9.83
N ILE A 57 -0.92 20.99 9.91
CA ILE A 57 -0.19 20.63 11.13
C ILE A 57 0.68 21.80 11.62
N LYS A 58 1.42 22.46 10.71
CA LYS A 58 2.28 23.60 11.05
C LYS A 58 1.46 24.81 11.51
N SER A 59 0.35 25.10 10.83
CA SER A 59 -0.49 26.27 11.14
C SER A 59 -1.23 26.12 12.48
N LEU A 60 -1.62 24.90 12.85
CA LEU A 60 -2.37 24.63 14.08
C LEU A 60 -1.48 24.26 15.26
N GLY A 61 -0.19 24.01 15.03
CA GLY A 61 0.75 23.60 16.09
C GLY A 61 0.37 22.29 16.79
N CYS A 62 -0.46 21.46 16.17
CA CYS A 62 -1.05 20.28 16.79
C CYS A 62 -0.66 18.98 16.05
N GLY A 63 -0.53 17.89 16.80
CA GLY A 63 -0.41 16.54 16.25
C GLY A 63 -1.76 15.82 16.20
N LEU A 64 -1.84 14.74 15.44
CA LEU A 64 -3.00 13.84 15.45
C LEU A 64 -2.75 12.67 16.41
N ASP A 65 -3.68 12.44 17.33
CA ASP A 65 -3.68 11.24 18.17
C ASP A 65 -4.21 10.03 17.37
N LEU A 66 -3.38 9.55 16.46
CA LEU A 66 -3.74 8.47 15.56
C LEU A 66 -3.57 7.10 16.24
N PRO A 67 -4.42 6.13 15.92
CA PRO A 67 -4.30 4.76 16.43
C PRO A 67 -3.00 4.09 15.93
N PRO A 68 -2.63 2.89 16.42
CA PRO A 68 -1.44 2.17 15.99
C PRO A 68 -1.32 2.01 14.46
N ASP A 69 -0.09 1.91 13.93
CA ASP A 69 0.17 1.83 12.47
C ASP A 69 -0.58 0.70 11.79
N SER A 70 -0.69 -0.46 12.44
CA SER A 70 -1.49 -1.58 11.97
C SER A 70 -2.96 -1.22 11.80
N ALA A 71 -3.55 -0.47 12.74
CA ALA A 71 -4.95 -0.04 12.65
C ALA A 71 -5.17 0.94 11.50
N LEU A 72 -4.26 1.91 11.31
CA LEU A 72 -4.34 2.82 10.15
C LEU A 72 -4.23 2.07 8.83
N VAL A 73 -3.31 1.11 8.72
CA VAL A 73 -3.15 0.28 7.51
C VAL A 73 -4.40 -0.55 7.25
N GLN A 74 -5.01 -1.13 8.28
CA GLN A 74 -6.27 -1.87 8.14
C GLN A 74 -7.42 -0.95 7.69
N THR A 75 -7.52 0.26 8.25
CA THR A 75 -8.50 1.25 7.82
C THR A 75 -8.30 1.64 6.35
N ALA A 76 -7.06 1.98 5.95
CA ALA A 76 -6.74 2.32 4.57
C ALA A 76 -7.06 1.17 3.60
N LYS A 77 -6.73 -0.07 3.98
CA LYS A 77 -7.06 -1.27 3.21
C LYS A 77 -8.58 -1.42 3.01
N ARG A 78 -9.37 -1.27 4.08
CA ARG A 78 -10.84 -1.33 4.00
C ARG A 78 -11.39 -0.26 3.07
N CYS A 79 -10.90 0.98 3.18
CA CYS A 79 -11.30 2.06 2.28
C CYS A 79 -10.98 1.71 0.82
N ALA A 80 -9.77 1.20 0.54
CA ALA A 80 -9.38 0.82 -0.82
C ALA A 80 -10.30 -0.28 -1.39
N ILE A 81 -10.59 -1.33 -0.61
CA ILE A 81 -11.51 -2.41 -1.02
C ILE A 81 -12.91 -1.85 -1.30
N GLN A 82 -13.43 -0.99 -0.42
CA GLN A 82 -14.74 -0.35 -0.59
C GLN A 82 -14.78 0.58 -1.80
N SER A 83 -13.67 1.22 -2.13
CA SER A 83 -13.51 2.04 -3.35
C SER A 83 -13.27 1.22 -4.62
N GLY A 84 -13.38 -0.11 -4.56
CA GLY A 84 -13.30 -0.99 -5.73
C GLY A 84 -11.92 -1.64 -5.94
N PHE A 85 -10.95 -1.43 -5.05
CA PHE A 85 -9.65 -2.12 -5.09
C PHE A 85 -9.74 -3.52 -4.46
N ASN A 86 -10.65 -4.34 -4.98
CA ASN A 86 -10.90 -5.71 -4.57
C ASN A 86 -10.10 -6.71 -5.43
N THR A 87 -10.19 -8.00 -5.11
CA THR A 87 -9.48 -9.05 -5.85
C THR A 87 -9.70 -8.97 -7.37
N PRO A 88 -10.94 -8.98 -7.91
CA PRO A 88 -11.15 -8.88 -9.36
C PRO A 88 -10.47 -7.66 -10.01
N ALA A 89 -10.61 -6.48 -9.42
CA ALA A 89 -10.02 -5.25 -9.96
C ALA A 89 -8.49 -5.31 -9.99
N VAL A 90 -7.87 -5.83 -8.91
CA VAL A 90 -6.41 -5.98 -8.85
C VAL A 90 -5.91 -7.03 -9.85
N GLN A 91 -6.64 -8.12 -10.03
CA GLN A 91 -6.29 -9.14 -11.03
C GLN A 91 -6.37 -8.56 -12.45
N GLN A 92 -7.41 -7.78 -12.77
CA GLN A 92 -7.53 -7.08 -14.05
C GLN A 92 -6.37 -6.11 -14.28
N LEU A 93 -6.05 -5.27 -13.28
CA LEU A 93 -4.92 -4.34 -13.35
C LEU A 93 -3.59 -5.07 -13.56
N CYS A 94 -3.38 -6.16 -12.83
CA CYS A 94 -2.19 -6.99 -12.97
C CYS A 94 -2.08 -7.58 -14.39
N ASN A 95 -3.18 -8.12 -14.93
CA ASN A 95 -3.21 -8.67 -16.28
C ASN A 95 -2.93 -7.59 -17.32
N CYS A 96 -3.50 -6.39 -17.16
CA CYS A 96 -3.19 -5.23 -18.02
C CYS A 96 -1.69 -4.90 -17.99
N ALA A 97 -1.08 -4.87 -16.80
CA ALA A 97 0.35 -4.61 -16.65
C ALA A 97 1.23 -5.73 -17.24
N ALA A 98 0.81 -6.99 -17.12
CA ALA A 98 1.48 -8.12 -17.76
C ALA A 98 1.44 -8.03 -19.29
N SER A 99 0.28 -7.66 -19.86
CA SER A 99 0.09 -7.40 -21.29
C SER A 99 0.90 -6.19 -21.79
N ALA A 100 1.08 -5.18 -20.94
CA ALA A 100 1.95 -4.04 -21.24
C ALA A 100 3.46 -4.36 -21.18
N GLY A 101 3.83 -5.61 -20.89
CA GLY A 101 5.21 -6.09 -21.00
C GLY A 101 5.97 -6.24 -19.69
N ILE A 102 5.31 -6.12 -18.52
CA ILE A 102 5.95 -6.43 -17.23
C ILE A 102 6.15 -7.94 -17.12
N ARG A 103 7.33 -8.41 -17.53
CA ARG A 103 7.69 -9.84 -17.59
C ARG A 103 7.58 -10.55 -16.25
N GLN A 104 7.79 -9.85 -15.13
CA GLN A 104 7.67 -10.40 -13.78
C GLN A 104 6.22 -10.81 -13.41
N LEU A 105 5.22 -10.35 -14.17
CA LEU A 105 3.80 -10.69 -13.96
C LEU A 105 3.31 -11.78 -14.91
N GLN A 106 4.14 -12.20 -15.87
CA GLN A 106 3.81 -13.26 -16.82
C GLN A 106 3.81 -14.64 -16.13
N GLY A 107 3.01 -15.58 -16.63
CA GLY A 107 2.93 -16.95 -16.07
C GLY A 107 1.86 -17.16 -14.99
N GLY A 108 0.70 -16.53 -15.12
CA GLY A 108 -0.46 -16.81 -14.26
C GLY A 108 -0.36 -16.30 -12.81
N ILE A 109 0.54 -15.35 -12.54
CA ILE A 109 0.67 -14.71 -11.22
C ILE A 109 -0.59 -13.91 -10.89
N CYS A 110 -1.13 -13.16 -11.86
CA CYS A 110 -2.26 -12.26 -11.64
C CYS A 110 -3.50 -12.98 -11.10
N ASN A 111 -3.84 -14.15 -11.63
CA ASN A 111 -5.03 -14.91 -11.20
C ASN A 111 -4.92 -15.48 -9.77
N ARG A 112 -3.70 -15.50 -9.21
CA ARG A 112 -3.45 -15.99 -7.84
C ARG A 112 -3.50 -14.89 -6.80
N ILE A 113 -3.54 -13.61 -7.21
CA ILE A 113 -3.60 -12.48 -6.28
C ILE A 113 -4.96 -12.48 -5.58
N VAL A 114 -4.94 -12.38 -4.26
CA VAL A 114 -6.10 -12.30 -3.37
C VAL A 114 -5.91 -11.10 -2.44
N ILE A 115 -6.89 -10.21 -2.41
CA ILE A 115 -6.98 -9.06 -1.51
C ILE A 115 -7.90 -9.41 -0.34
N THR A 116 -7.37 -9.36 0.89
CA THR A 116 -8.05 -9.71 2.16
C THR A 116 -7.69 -8.69 3.23
#